data_AF-A0A934WCR7-F1
#
_entry.id   AF-A0A934WCR7-F1
#
_cell.length_a   1.000
_cell.length_b   1.000
_cell.length_c   1.000
_cell.angle_alpha   90.00
_cell.angle_beta   90.00
_cell.angle_gamma   90.00
#
_symmetry.space_group_name_H-M   'P 1'
#
loop_
_entity.id
_entity.type
_entity.pdbx_description
1 polymer ?
#
loop_
_entity_poly.entity_id
_entity_poly.type
_entity_poly.pdbx_seq_one_letter_code
_entity_poly.pdbx_strand_id
1 'polypeptide(L)' 'MSPIKRYKKPSAGLWDGQTDEDELGMTYDQIDAYILIGTSRNAGIDKLIAKRIAMSTHKFAKIPIFKG' A
#
# COMPACT_ATOMS: atom_id res chain seq x y z
N MET A 1 19.11 -22.00 -14.07
CA MET A 1 18.54 -20.64 -14.02
C MET A 1 17.03 -20.80 -13.84
N SER A 2 16.51 -20.77 -12.61
CA SER A 2 15.08 -20.96 -12.35
C SER A 2 14.28 -19.74 -12.83
N PRO A 3 13.15 -19.93 -13.54
CA PRO A 3 12.40 -18.81 -14.09
C PRO A 3 11.76 -17.99 -12.95
N ILE A 4 12.05 -16.70 -12.95
CA ILE A 4 11.60 -15.75 -11.95
C ILE A 4 10.06 -15.71 -11.96
N LYS A 5 9.46 -15.96 -10.80
CA LYS A 5 8.04 -16.17 -10.54
C LYS A 5 7.22 -14.88 -10.79
N ARG A 6 6.97 -14.54 -12.05
CA ARG A 6 6.22 -13.33 -12.49
C ARG A 6 4.71 -13.34 -12.17
N TYR A 7 4.16 -14.46 -11.68
CA TYR A 7 2.72 -14.69 -11.47
C TYR A 7 2.32 -15.02 -10.03
N LYS A 8 3.16 -14.72 -9.03
CA LYS A 8 2.73 -14.83 -7.62
C LYS A 8 2.01 -13.54 -7.23
N LYS A 9 0.81 -13.65 -6.67
CA LYS A 9 0.17 -12.49 -6.00
C LYS A 9 1.16 -11.91 -4.98
N PRO A 10 1.37 -10.57 -4.97
CA PRO A 10 2.16 -9.92 -3.95
C PRO A 10 1.60 -10.26 -2.56
N SER A 11 2.51 -10.66 -1.68
CA SER A 11 2.24 -11.14 -0.32
C SER A 11 3.49 -10.92 0.51
N ALA A 12 3.36 -10.28 1.66
CA ALA A 12 4.45 -10.13 2.64
C ALA A 12 4.94 -11.47 3.22
N GLY A 13 4.19 -12.57 3.03
CA GLY A 13 4.56 -13.92 3.45
C GLY A 13 4.62 -14.09 4.97
N LEU A 14 3.88 -13.28 5.72
CA LEU A 14 3.87 -13.32 7.19
C LEU A 14 3.04 -14.49 7.75
N TRP A 15 2.05 -14.98 6.99
CA TRP A 15 1.27 -16.19 7.27
C TRP A 15 0.69 -16.81 5.99
N ASP A 16 0.24 -18.07 6.08
CA ASP A 16 -0.32 -18.81 4.94
C ASP A 16 -1.63 -18.17 4.43
N GLY A 17 -1.73 -18.01 3.11
CA GLY A 17 -2.91 -17.45 2.45
C GLY A 17 -3.01 -15.92 2.44
N GLN A 18 -2.03 -15.21 3.01
CA GLN A 18 -1.96 -13.76 2.98
C GLN A 18 -1.83 -13.22 1.54
N THR A 19 -2.64 -12.23 1.16
CA THR A 19 -2.39 -11.38 -0.02
C THR A 19 -2.40 -9.92 0.38
N ASP A 20 -1.48 -9.13 -0.18
CA ASP A 20 -1.33 -7.72 0.20
C ASP A 20 -2.58 -6.89 -0.17
N GLU A 21 -3.28 -7.26 -1.25
CA GLU A 21 -4.50 -6.58 -1.69
C GLU A 21 -5.67 -6.75 -0.70
N ASP A 22 -5.80 -7.95 -0.11
CA ASP A 22 -6.82 -8.23 0.90
C ASP A 22 -6.55 -7.44 2.19
N GLU A 23 -5.29 -7.24 2.57
CA GLU A 23 -4.92 -6.44 3.74
C GLU A 23 -5.08 -4.94 3.54
N LEU A 24 -4.69 -4.47 2.35
CA LEU A 24 -4.77 -3.06 2.01
C LEU A 24 -6.23 -2.64 1.78
N GLY A 25 -7.09 -3.58 1.37
CA GLY A 25 -8.48 -3.33 1.00
C GLY A 25 -8.60 -2.57 -0.33
N MET A 26 -7.57 -2.68 -1.17
CA MET A 26 -7.44 -2.01 -2.47
C MET A 26 -6.48 -2.81 -3.34
N THR A 27 -6.69 -2.75 -4.65
CA THR A 27 -5.81 -3.40 -5.64
C THR A 27 -4.60 -2.52 -5.96
N TYR A 28 -3.54 -3.13 -6.47
CA TYR A 28 -2.36 -2.38 -6.92
C TYR A 28 -2.70 -1.43 -8.08
N ASP A 29 -3.58 -1.84 -9.00
CA ASP A 29 -4.04 -0.99 -10.11
C ASP A 29 -4.72 0.28 -9.61
N GLN A 30 -5.48 0.20 -8.52
CA GLN A 30 -6.12 1.36 -7.90
C GLN A 30 -5.11 2.30 -7.23
N ILE A 31 -4.10 1.74 -6.57
CA ILE A 31 -3.01 2.52 -5.97
C ILE A 31 -2.22 3.22 -7.08
N ASP A 32 -1.84 2.51 -8.14
CA ASP A 32 -1.09 3.05 -9.26
C ASP A 32 -1.87 4.15 -9.97
N ALA A 33 -3.17 3.93 -10.23
CA ALA A 33 -4.04 4.97 -10.79
C ALA A 33 -4.11 6.21 -9.90
N TYR A 34 -4.19 6.04 -8.57
CA TYR A 34 -4.18 7.15 -7.63
C TYR A 34 -2.84 7.92 -7.65
N ILE A 35 -1.71 7.22 -7.72
CA ILE A 35 -0.38 7.86 -7.77
C ILE A 35 -0.17 8.60 -9.10
N LEU A 36 -0.58 8.01 -10.22
CA LEU A 36 -0.34 8.55 -11.56
C LEU A 36 -1.32 9.66 -11.96
N ILE A 37 -2.60 9.51 -11.59
CA ILE A 37 -3.71 10.35 -12.09
C ILE A 37 -4.34 11.16 -10.95
N GLY A 38 -4.06 10.82 -9.69
CA GLY A 38 -4.68 11.45 -8.52
C GLY A 38 -6.01 10.82 -8.10
N THR A 39 -6.47 9.78 -8.78
CA THR A 39 -7.70 9.04 -8.42
C THR A 39 -7.64 7.58 -8.88
N SER A 40 -8.19 6.69 -8.07
CA SER A 40 -8.41 5.27 -8.38
C SER A 40 -9.72 5.01 -9.13
N ARG A 41 -10.44 6.08 -9.56
CA ARG A 41 -11.81 6.04 -10.11
C ARG A 41 -12.86 5.52 -9.13
N ASN A 42 -12.50 5.38 -7.85
CA ASN A 42 -13.39 5.03 -6.77
C ASN A 42 -13.14 5.97 -5.58
N ALA A 43 -14.10 6.85 -5.30
CA ALA A 43 -13.97 7.85 -4.24
C ALA A 43 -13.81 7.24 -2.84
N GLY A 44 -14.32 6.02 -2.60
CA GLY A 44 -14.13 5.30 -1.34
C GLY A 44 -12.69 4.84 -1.17
N ILE A 45 -12.10 4.31 -2.24
CA ILE A 45 -10.70 3.88 -2.26
C ILE A 45 -9.75 5.08 -2.20
N ASP A 46 -10.07 6.19 -2.88
CA ASP A 46 -9.28 7.43 -2.80
C ASP A 46 -9.21 7.97 -1.37
N LYS A 47 -10.35 7.99 -0.66
CA LYS A 47 -10.40 8.36 0.76
C LYS A 47 -9.58 7.40 1.64
N LEU A 48 -9.66 6.09 1.35
CA LEU A 48 -8.89 5.09 2.08
C LEU A 48 -7.38 5.27 1.86
N ILE A 49 -6.93 5.50 0.63
CA ILE A 49 -5.54 5.77 0.27
C ILE A 49 -5.05 7.03 0.99
N ALA A 50 -5.77 8.14 0.89
CA ALA A 50 -5.41 9.39 1.56
C ALA A 50 -5.29 9.23 3.08
N LYS A 51 -6.22 8.50 3.72
CA LYS A 51 -6.16 8.18 5.14
C LYS A 51 -4.92 7.35 5.49
N ARG A 52 -4.60 6.31 4.70
CA ARG A 52 -3.44 5.43 4.90
C ARG A 52 -2.12 6.19 4.75
N ILE A 53 -2.02 7.12 3.79
CA ILE A 53 -0.86 8.01 3.63
C ILE A 53 -0.67 8.86 4.89
N ALA A 54 -1.73 9.54 5.35
CA ALA A 54 -1.68 10.38 6.54
C ALA A 54 -1.24 9.60 7.80
N MET A 55 -1.78 8.40 8.01
CA MET A 55 -1.40 7.53 9.12
C MET A 55 0.04 7.02 9.01
N SER A 56 0.57 6.85 7.81
CA SER A 56 1.92 6.29 7.58
C SER A 56 3.03 7.34 7.59
N THR A 57 2.70 8.63 7.73
CA THR A 57 3.66 9.74 7.74
C THR A 57 4.82 9.54 8.71
N HIS A 58 4.56 8.96 9.89
CA HIS A 58 5.59 8.65 10.89
C HIS A 58 6.64 7.62 10.43
N LYS A 59 6.37 6.82 9.39
CA LYS A 59 7.35 5.88 8.80
C LYS A 59 8.37 6.58 7.92
N PHE A 60 8.04 7.78 7.42
CA PHE A 60 8.89 8.59 6.54
C PHE A 60 9.49 9.82 7.24
N ALA A 61 8.87 10.25 8.35
CA ALA A 61 9.39 11.31 9.19
C ALA A 61 10.64 10.84 9.97
N LYS A 62 11.53 11.78 10.29
CA LYS A 62 12.62 11.53 11.23
C LYS A 62 12.02 11.14 12.58
N ILE A 63 12.72 10.25 13.30
CA ILE A 63 12.34 9.86 14.67
C ILE A 63 12.15 11.15 15.48
N PRO A 64 10.95 11.38 16.05
CA PRO A 64 10.69 12.60 16.79
C PRO A 64 11.55 12.61 18.05
N ILE A 65 12.35 13.68 18.20
CA ILE A 65 13.19 13.89 19.38
C ILE A 65 12.47 14.88 20.28
N PHE A 66 12.27 14.50 21.54
CA PHE A 66 11.71 15.38 22.56
C PHE A 66 12.64 16.60 22.74
N LYS A 67 12.13 17.79 22.46
CA LYS A 67 12.79 19.05 22.79
C LYS A 67 12.18 19.52 24.11
N GLY A 68 12.90 19.27 25.19
CA GLY A 68 12.57 19.78 26.52
C GLY A 68 12.69 21.29 26.61
#